data_AF-A0A7X4C1F6-F1
#
_entry.id   AF-A0A7X4C1F6-F1
#
_cell.length_a   1.000
_cell.length_b   1.000
_cell.length_c   1.000
_cell.angle_alpha   90.00
_cell.angle_beta   90.00
_cell.angle_gamma   90.00
#
_symmetry.space_group_name_H-M   'P 1'
#
loop_
_entity.id
_entity.type
_entity.pdbx_description
1 polymer ?
#
loop_
_entity_poly.entity_id
_entity_poly.type
_entity_poly.pdbx_seq_one_letter_code
_entity_poly.pdbx_strand_id
1 'polypeptide(L)'
;LHGFETVFTGRAAGRGGRHFGSRLQFSRDGKLFVTIGDRGYRPNAQNLGTHAGAILRLDPDGAAPPGNPFVGRSGALPEIWSWGHRNPQGLAFDPATGKLWSQEHGPRGGDEVNLVRQGRNYGWPVITHGRNYSGTKITDETARPGMEQPATYWTPSIAPSGLTVYRGDRFPRWEGNLFVGALRAQLLVRLELDGDRVVHEERLLTDFGNRIRDVRTGPDGLIYLLLDENDAHIWRLEPL
;
A
#
# COMPACT_ATOMS: atom_id res chain seq x y z
N LEU A 1 -16.83 22.95 -0.60
CA LEU A 1 -15.68 23.23 0.30
C LEU A 1 -14.93 24.44 -0.25
N HIS A 2 -14.63 25.42 0.59
CA HIS A 2 -13.88 26.64 0.24
C HIS A 2 -12.71 26.80 1.23
N GLY A 3 -11.67 27.55 0.86
CA GLY A 3 -10.55 27.84 1.77
C GLY A 3 -9.47 26.75 1.85
N PHE A 4 -9.23 25.99 0.78
CA PHE A 4 -8.11 25.06 0.72
C PHE A 4 -6.84 25.74 0.18
N GLU A 5 -5.71 25.30 0.71
CA GLU A 5 -4.38 25.63 0.21
C GLU A 5 -3.73 24.37 -0.39
N THR A 6 -3.04 24.54 -1.51
CA THR A 6 -2.24 23.47 -2.10
C THR A 6 -0.96 23.29 -1.29
N VAL A 7 -0.92 22.23 -0.48
CA VAL A 7 0.28 21.84 0.28
C VAL A 7 1.33 21.19 -0.63
N PHE A 8 0.89 20.34 -1.57
CA PHE A 8 1.81 19.62 -2.43
C PHE A 8 1.17 19.28 -3.78
N THR A 9 1.93 19.45 -4.86
CA THR A 9 1.56 18.97 -6.21
C THR A 9 2.55 17.91 -6.66
N GLY A 10 2.10 16.65 -6.73
CA GLY A 10 2.96 15.56 -7.16
C GLY A 10 3.32 15.67 -8.65
N ARG A 11 4.62 15.55 -8.97
CA ARG A 11 5.13 15.37 -10.34
C ARG A 11 4.84 13.94 -10.85
N ALA A 12 3.56 13.64 -11.08
CA ALA A 12 3.07 12.36 -11.59
C ALA A 12 1.90 12.53 -12.57
N ALA A 13 1.84 13.69 -13.25
CA ALA A 13 0.80 13.97 -14.24
C ALA A 13 0.89 12.97 -15.41
N GLY A 14 -0.27 12.53 -15.89
CA GLY A 14 -0.40 11.60 -17.00
C GLY A 14 -1.82 11.61 -17.54
N ARG A 15 -2.01 11.22 -18.81
CA ARG A 15 -3.31 11.28 -19.50
C ARG A 15 -4.25 10.12 -19.13
N GLY A 16 -3.80 9.14 -18.35
CA GLY A 16 -4.56 7.93 -18.00
C GLY A 16 -5.38 8.06 -16.71
N GLY A 17 -6.49 7.31 -16.64
CA GLY A 17 -7.39 7.23 -15.48
C GLY A 17 -7.13 6.06 -14.54
N ARG A 18 -5.90 5.55 -14.43
CA ARG A 18 -5.59 4.37 -13.59
C ARG A 18 -4.35 4.58 -12.74
N HIS A 19 -4.24 3.77 -11.68
CA HIS A 19 -3.08 3.69 -10.80
C HIS A 19 -2.70 5.05 -10.17
N PHE A 20 -3.65 5.64 -9.45
CA PHE A 20 -3.40 6.89 -8.72
C PHE A 20 -2.66 6.66 -7.41
N GLY A 21 -2.82 5.49 -6.77
CA GLY A 21 -2.50 5.34 -5.35
C GLY A 21 -3.46 6.19 -4.52
N SER A 22 -2.93 7.25 -3.90
CA SER A 22 -3.63 8.30 -3.13
C SER A 22 -3.85 8.00 -1.64
N ARG A 23 -3.20 6.99 -1.07
CA ARG A 23 -3.26 6.78 0.37
C ARG A 23 -2.37 7.79 1.08
N LEU A 24 -2.92 8.42 2.10
CA LEU A 24 -2.24 9.33 3.01
C LEU A 24 -2.11 8.67 4.38
N GLN A 25 -0.93 8.72 4.98
CA GLN A 25 -0.68 8.19 6.32
C GLN A 25 0.33 9.07 7.05
N PHE A 26 -0.06 9.62 8.19
CA PHE A 26 0.89 10.31 9.08
C PHE A 26 1.70 9.30 9.90
N SER A 27 2.98 9.58 10.06
CA SER A 27 3.87 8.93 11.02
C SER A 27 3.79 9.62 12.40
N ARG A 28 4.31 8.97 13.44
CA ARG A 28 4.29 9.50 14.82
C ARG A 28 5.09 10.80 14.98
N ASP A 29 6.10 11.02 14.14
CA ASP A 29 6.91 12.25 14.07
C ASP A 29 6.27 13.34 13.18
N GLY A 30 5.01 13.16 12.77
CA GLY A 30 4.22 14.16 12.06
C GLY A 30 4.53 14.27 10.56
N LYS A 31 5.33 13.36 9.99
CA LYS A 31 5.56 13.34 8.53
C LYS A 31 4.39 12.69 7.81
N LEU A 32 4.09 13.16 6.61
CA LEU A 32 3.04 12.63 5.76
C LEU A 32 3.63 11.67 4.73
N PHE A 33 3.12 10.45 4.69
CA PHE A 33 3.44 9.50 3.64
C PHE A 33 2.30 9.43 2.62
N VAL A 34 2.67 9.43 1.34
CA VAL A 34 1.74 9.47 0.22
C VAL A 34 2.05 8.37 -0.78
N THR A 35 1.06 7.55 -1.14
CA THR A 35 1.23 6.54 -2.19
C THR A 35 0.87 7.11 -3.56
N ILE A 36 1.70 6.84 -4.58
CA ILE A 36 1.43 7.24 -5.97
C ILE A 36 1.74 6.07 -6.89
N GLY A 37 0.74 5.59 -7.63
CA GLY A 37 0.92 4.52 -8.62
C GLY A 37 1.69 4.96 -9.87
N ASP A 38 2.07 4.00 -10.72
CA ASP A 38 2.86 4.24 -11.94
C ASP A 38 2.11 5.01 -13.06
N ARG A 39 0.86 5.40 -12.79
CA ARG A 39 -0.06 6.11 -13.70
C ARG A 39 -0.40 5.33 -14.97
N GLY A 40 -0.21 4.01 -14.94
CA GLY A 40 -0.42 3.11 -16.07
C GLY A 40 0.75 3.03 -17.05
N TYR A 41 1.87 3.71 -16.77
CA TYR A 41 3.09 3.64 -17.57
C TYR A 41 4.24 3.07 -16.75
N ARG A 42 4.46 1.76 -16.91
CA ARG A 42 5.36 0.96 -16.06
C ARG A 42 6.77 1.52 -15.89
N PRO A 43 7.44 2.07 -16.93
CA PRO A 43 8.79 2.63 -16.76
C PRO A 43 8.88 3.76 -15.72
N ASN A 44 7.77 4.43 -15.40
CA ASN A 44 7.75 5.43 -14.33
C ASN A 44 8.23 4.87 -12.99
N ALA A 45 7.86 3.63 -12.66
CA ALA A 45 8.16 3.06 -11.35
C ALA A 45 9.66 2.89 -11.07
N GLN A 46 10.51 2.89 -12.12
CA GLN A 46 11.97 2.84 -12.00
C GLN A 46 12.64 4.20 -12.26
N ASN A 47 11.86 5.26 -12.49
CA ASN A 47 12.36 6.59 -12.78
C ASN A 47 12.20 7.51 -11.56
N LEU A 48 13.31 7.83 -10.90
CA LEU A 48 13.32 8.74 -9.73
C LEU A 48 13.05 10.21 -10.08
N GLY A 49 13.01 10.58 -11.36
CA GLY A 49 12.68 11.94 -11.83
C GLY A 49 11.18 12.25 -11.87
N THR A 50 10.33 11.30 -11.44
CA THR A 50 8.87 11.40 -11.32
C THR A 50 8.41 10.80 -9.99
N HIS A 51 7.29 11.28 -9.46
CA HIS A 51 6.66 10.68 -8.27
C HIS A 51 5.79 9.47 -8.61
N ALA A 52 5.58 9.16 -9.89
CA ALA A 52 4.78 8.02 -10.31
C ALA A 52 5.47 6.69 -9.98
N GLY A 53 4.77 5.79 -9.27
CA GLY A 53 5.31 4.50 -8.83
C GLY A 53 6.20 4.60 -7.57
N ALA A 54 5.90 5.56 -6.70
CA ALA A 54 6.64 5.85 -5.49
C ALA A 54 5.74 5.94 -4.26
N ILE A 55 6.35 5.74 -3.09
CA ILE A 55 5.82 6.24 -1.82
C ILE A 55 6.65 7.46 -1.45
N LEU A 56 5.99 8.57 -1.14
CA LEU A 56 6.63 9.82 -0.74
C LEU A 56 6.64 9.95 0.79
N ARG A 57 7.57 10.74 1.32
CA ARG A 57 7.59 11.23 2.70
C ARG A 57 7.76 12.74 2.67
N LEU A 58 6.80 13.46 3.24
CA LEU A 58 6.67 14.92 3.21
C LEU A 58 6.60 15.47 4.64
N ASP A 59 7.03 16.71 4.82
CA ASP A 59 6.62 17.53 5.96
C ASP A 59 5.13 17.93 5.82
N PRO A 60 4.45 18.36 6.91
CA PRO A 60 3.06 18.79 6.84
C PRO A 60 2.78 19.94 5.85
N ASP A 61 3.81 20.73 5.52
CA ASP A 61 3.78 21.81 4.52
C ASP A 61 4.10 21.33 3.09
N GLY A 62 4.33 20.03 2.90
CA GLY A 62 4.60 19.43 1.60
C GLY A 62 6.07 19.41 1.19
N ALA A 63 6.98 19.97 1.99
CA ALA A 63 8.41 19.93 1.70
C ALA A 63 8.98 18.51 1.87
N ALA A 64 10.09 18.22 1.18
CA ALA A 64 10.85 16.99 1.44
C ALA A 64 11.62 17.12 2.78
N PRO A 65 11.37 16.26 3.78
CA PRO A 65 12.05 16.35 5.06
C PRO A 65 13.57 16.11 4.92
N PRO A 66 14.39 16.78 5.75
CA PRO A 66 15.79 16.42 5.92
C PRO A 66 15.93 14.92 6.26
N GLY A 67 16.92 14.27 5.63
CA GLY A 67 17.17 12.84 5.80
C GLY A 67 16.36 11.93 4.88
N ASN A 68 15.51 12.45 3.99
CA ASN A 68 14.97 11.65 2.89
C ASN A 68 16.12 11.10 2.00
N PRO A 69 15.96 9.89 1.42
CA PRO A 69 17.07 9.16 0.79
C PRO A 69 17.62 9.79 -0.50
N PHE A 70 16.90 10.75 -1.09
CA PHE A 70 17.25 11.35 -2.37
C PHE A 70 17.45 12.86 -2.32
N VAL A 71 17.46 13.47 -1.13
CA VAL A 71 17.80 14.88 -0.97
C VAL A 71 19.20 15.14 -1.54
N GLY A 72 19.30 16.09 -2.47
CA GLY A 72 20.56 16.46 -3.13
C GLY A 72 21.04 15.50 -4.22
N ARG A 73 20.31 14.42 -4.53
CA ARG A 73 20.69 13.49 -5.60
C ARG A 73 20.20 13.99 -6.96
N SER A 74 21.13 14.27 -7.86
CA SER A 74 20.80 14.66 -9.25
C SER A 74 19.95 13.58 -9.94
N GLY A 75 18.88 14.01 -10.62
CA GLY A 75 17.95 13.14 -11.34
C GLY A 75 16.93 12.40 -10.46
N ALA A 76 16.90 12.65 -9.15
CA ALA A 76 15.91 12.08 -8.23
C ALA A 76 15.11 13.19 -7.53
N LEU A 77 13.83 12.94 -7.28
CA LEU A 77 12.98 13.86 -6.52
C LEU A 77 13.17 13.63 -5.01
N PRO A 78 13.40 14.68 -4.22
CA PRO A 78 13.79 14.56 -2.81
C PRO A 78 12.67 14.02 -1.90
N GLU A 79 11.41 14.08 -2.34
CA GLU A 79 10.23 13.60 -1.62
C GLU A 79 10.11 12.07 -1.62
N ILE A 80 10.80 11.38 -2.54
CA ILE A 80 10.69 9.93 -2.71
C ILE A 80 11.28 9.23 -1.47
N TRP A 81 10.46 8.39 -0.83
CA TRP A 81 10.87 7.51 0.27
C TRP A 81 11.25 6.12 -0.24
N SER A 82 10.44 5.56 -1.14
CA SER A 82 10.70 4.30 -1.85
C SER A 82 10.08 4.34 -3.25
N TRP A 83 10.56 3.47 -4.15
CA TRP A 83 10.11 3.41 -5.55
C TRP A 83 9.98 1.97 -6.02
N GLY A 84 9.59 1.77 -7.28
CA GLY A 84 9.36 0.45 -7.84
C GLY A 84 8.00 -0.11 -7.48
N HIS A 85 6.99 0.76 -7.31
CA HIS A 85 5.61 0.37 -7.01
C HIS A 85 4.74 0.49 -8.27
N ARG A 86 3.75 -0.40 -8.40
CA ARG A 86 2.73 -0.38 -9.46
C ARG A 86 1.54 0.48 -9.06
N ASN A 87 0.82 0.12 -8.00
CA ASN A 87 -0.37 0.85 -7.55
C ASN A 87 -0.69 0.59 -6.07
N PRO A 88 0.06 1.22 -5.15
CA PRO A 88 -0.16 1.08 -3.71
C PRO A 88 -1.44 1.76 -3.24
N GLN A 89 -2.36 0.98 -2.67
CA GLN A 89 -3.72 1.41 -2.28
C GLN A 89 -3.91 1.49 -0.75
N GLY A 90 -3.11 0.73 0.01
CA GLY A 90 -3.12 0.71 1.47
C GLY A 90 -1.74 1.03 2.03
N LEU A 91 -1.72 1.73 3.17
CA LEU A 91 -0.52 2.17 3.86
C LEU A 91 -0.86 2.27 5.35
N ALA A 92 -0.07 1.66 6.22
CA ALA A 92 -0.29 1.68 7.66
C ALA A 92 1.04 1.65 8.42
N PHE A 93 1.18 2.50 9.43
CA PHE A 93 2.21 2.32 10.44
C PHE A 93 1.73 1.31 11.49
N ASP A 94 2.62 0.43 11.91
CA ASP A 94 2.48 -0.24 13.19
C ASP A 94 2.89 0.75 14.30
N PRO A 95 1.96 1.22 15.15
CA PRO A 95 2.31 2.18 16.19
C PRO A 95 3.28 1.58 17.22
N ALA A 96 3.31 0.27 17.43
CA ALA A 96 4.20 -0.36 18.41
C ALA A 96 5.66 -0.39 17.92
N THR A 97 5.88 -0.68 16.64
CA THR A 97 7.24 -0.88 16.09
C THR A 97 7.73 0.26 15.20
N GLY A 98 6.83 1.15 14.76
CA GLY A 98 7.13 2.21 13.78
C GLY A 98 7.32 1.70 12.35
N LYS A 99 7.11 0.40 12.09
CA LYS A 99 7.23 -0.19 10.75
C LYS A 99 6.11 0.31 9.84
N LEU A 100 6.46 0.66 8.61
CA LEU A 100 5.51 1.08 7.58
C LEU A 100 5.18 -0.10 6.67
N TRP A 101 3.92 -0.49 6.63
CA TRP A 101 3.41 -1.53 5.73
C TRP A 101 2.63 -0.89 4.61
N SER A 102 2.81 -1.39 3.38
CA SER A 102 1.96 -1.08 2.25
C SER A 102 1.37 -2.34 1.65
N GLN A 103 0.30 -2.17 0.90
CA GLN A 103 -0.14 -3.19 -0.05
C GLN A 103 -0.36 -2.53 -1.41
N GLU A 104 -0.21 -3.33 -2.47
CA GLU A 104 -0.49 -2.85 -3.81
C GLU A 104 -1.13 -3.89 -4.74
N HIS A 105 -1.80 -3.36 -5.78
CA HIS A 105 -2.33 -4.18 -6.86
C HIS A 105 -1.22 -4.58 -7.84
N GLY A 106 -1.13 -5.86 -8.12
CA GLY A 106 -0.44 -6.42 -9.26
C GLY A 106 -1.22 -6.27 -10.57
N PRO A 107 -0.65 -6.75 -11.69
CA PRO A 107 -1.35 -6.83 -12.97
C PRO A 107 -2.38 -7.98 -12.95
N ARG A 108 -2.19 -9.07 -13.71
CA ARG A 108 -2.99 -10.30 -13.56
C ARG A 108 -2.27 -11.23 -12.59
N GLY A 109 -2.66 -11.19 -11.32
CA GLY A 109 -1.86 -11.77 -10.22
C GLY A 109 -0.74 -10.82 -9.78
N GLY A 110 0.00 -11.22 -8.77
CA GLY A 110 1.12 -10.46 -8.21
C GLY A 110 0.69 -9.25 -7.39
N ASP A 111 -0.46 -9.32 -6.72
CA ASP A 111 -0.76 -8.36 -5.66
C ASP A 111 0.19 -8.61 -4.48
N GLU A 112 0.57 -7.57 -3.73
CA GLU A 112 1.65 -7.66 -2.75
C GLU A 112 1.31 -6.96 -1.43
N VAL A 113 1.89 -7.45 -0.33
CA VAL A 113 2.09 -6.71 0.93
C VAL A 113 3.59 -6.52 1.13
N ASN A 114 3.99 -5.27 1.36
CA ASN A 114 5.37 -4.84 1.41
C ASN A 114 5.68 -4.19 2.77
N LEU A 115 6.79 -4.58 3.39
CA LEU A 115 7.39 -3.80 4.48
C LEU A 115 8.21 -2.67 3.87
N VAL A 116 7.70 -1.45 3.95
CA VAL A 116 8.26 -0.26 3.30
C VAL A 116 9.47 0.26 4.07
N ARG A 117 10.62 0.35 3.39
CA ARG A 117 11.90 0.77 3.95
C ARG A 117 12.46 1.96 3.17
N GLN A 118 13.19 2.81 3.88
CA GLN A 118 13.83 3.99 3.33
C GLN A 118 14.78 3.64 2.17
N GLY A 119 14.64 4.34 1.05
CA GLY A 119 15.57 4.26 -0.07
C GLY A 119 15.62 2.89 -0.73
N ARG A 120 14.52 2.12 -0.66
CA ARG A 120 14.43 0.78 -1.28
C ARG A 120 13.57 0.76 -2.55
N ASN A 121 13.94 -0.15 -3.45
CA ASN A 121 13.27 -0.44 -4.71
C ASN A 121 12.40 -1.69 -4.56
N TYR A 122 11.10 -1.59 -4.81
CA TYR A 122 10.14 -2.70 -4.75
C TYR A 122 9.98 -3.41 -6.11
N GLY A 123 10.77 -3.00 -7.10
CA GLY A 123 11.10 -3.83 -8.24
C GLY A 123 10.14 -3.79 -9.42
N TRP A 124 8.91 -3.28 -9.29
CA TRP A 124 8.01 -3.15 -10.44
C TRP A 124 8.61 -2.19 -11.51
N PRO A 125 8.57 -2.53 -12.82
CA PRO A 125 8.08 -3.78 -13.43
C PRO A 125 9.18 -4.81 -13.73
N VAL A 126 10.39 -4.59 -13.23
CA VAL A 126 11.58 -5.40 -13.51
C VAL A 126 11.42 -6.80 -12.92
N ILE A 127 10.87 -6.88 -11.70
CA ILE A 127 10.39 -8.10 -11.08
C ILE A 127 8.90 -8.01 -10.83
N THR A 128 8.20 -9.13 -10.93
CA THR A 128 6.79 -9.25 -10.50
C THR A 128 6.36 -10.71 -10.44
N HIS A 129 5.44 -11.03 -9.53
CA HIS A 129 4.75 -12.32 -9.49
C HIS A 129 3.52 -12.38 -10.43
N GLY A 130 3.21 -11.28 -11.12
CA GLY A 130 2.06 -11.14 -12.00
C GLY A 130 2.40 -11.29 -13.49
N ARG A 131 1.35 -11.31 -14.32
CA ARG A 131 1.46 -11.35 -15.80
C ARG A 131 0.65 -10.25 -16.45
N ASN A 132 0.84 -10.04 -17.75
CA ASN A 132 -0.07 -9.19 -18.52
C ASN A 132 -1.49 -9.78 -18.46
N TYR A 133 -2.51 -8.93 -18.60
CA TYR A 133 -3.90 -9.40 -18.64
C TYR A 133 -4.17 -10.35 -19.83
N SER A 134 -3.40 -10.23 -20.93
CA SER A 134 -3.37 -11.18 -22.05
C SER A 134 -2.81 -12.56 -21.69
N GLY A 135 -2.19 -12.73 -20.52
CA GLY A 135 -1.54 -13.97 -20.07
C GLY A 135 -0.05 -14.07 -20.40
N THR A 136 0.48 -13.17 -21.24
CA THR A 136 1.92 -13.12 -21.54
C THR A 136 2.73 -12.63 -20.34
N LYS A 137 4.00 -13.02 -20.27
CA LYS A 137 4.91 -12.58 -19.20
C LYS A 137 5.21 -11.07 -19.33
N ILE A 138 5.43 -10.43 -18.19
CA ILE A 138 5.95 -9.04 -18.13
C ILE A 138 7.47 -9.08 -18.06
N THR A 139 7.98 -9.99 -17.24
CA THR A 139 9.39 -10.32 -17.06
C THR A 139 9.47 -11.81 -16.71
N ASP A 140 10.65 -12.41 -16.84
CA ASP A 140 10.95 -13.75 -16.36
C ASP A 140 11.45 -13.76 -14.91
N GLU A 141 11.70 -12.58 -14.32
CA GLU A 141 12.29 -12.45 -12.99
C GLU A 141 11.23 -12.15 -11.93
N THR A 142 11.27 -12.92 -10.84
CA THR A 142 10.51 -12.63 -9.60
C THR A 142 11.38 -12.01 -8.51
N ALA A 143 12.71 -12.07 -8.66
CA ALA A 143 13.67 -11.50 -7.74
C ALA A 143 14.92 -11.03 -8.48
N ARG A 144 15.54 -9.96 -8.00
CA ARG A 144 16.80 -9.42 -8.53
C ARG A 144 17.58 -8.71 -7.41
N PRO A 145 18.92 -8.80 -7.36
CA PRO A 145 19.71 -8.04 -6.41
C PRO A 145 19.39 -6.54 -6.43
N GLY A 146 19.25 -5.94 -5.25
CA GLY A 146 18.90 -4.52 -5.10
C GLY A 146 17.40 -4.20 -5.18
N MET A 147 16.54 -5.22 -5.28
CA MET A 147 15.09 -5.08 -5.22
C MET A 147 14.54 -5.88 -4.03
N GLU A 148 13.68 -5.25 -3.25
CA GLU A 148 13.04 -5.90 -2.11
C GLU A 148 12.01 -6.92 -2.58
N GLN A 149 11.72 -7.91 -1.73
CA GLN A 149 10.68 -8.89 -1.96
C GLN A 149 9.48 -8.56 -1.07
N PRO A 150 8.25 -8.87 -1.53
CA PRO A 150 7.08 -8.69 -0.70
C PRO A 150 7.07 -9.69 0.46
N ALA A 151 6.45 -9.28 1.57
CA ALA A 151 6.24 -10.17 2.72
C ALA A 151 5.23 -11.29 2.39
N THR A 152 4.28 -11.00 1.50
CA THR A 152 3.43 -11.99 0.83
C THR A 152 2.91 -11.45 -0.50
N TYR A 153 2.49 -12.35 -1.39
CA TYR A 153 1.89 -11.99 -2.66
C TYR A 153 0.72 -12.93 -3.03
N TRP A 154 -0.18 -12.46 -3.89
CA TRP A 154 -1.32 -13.25 -4.38
C TRP A 154 -1.34 -13.40 -5.90
N THR A 155 -1.32 -14.66 -6.34
CA THR A 155 -1.60 -15.07 -7.72
C THR A 155 -2.56 -16.27 -7.68
N PRO A 156 -3.86 -16.09 -7.98
CA PRO A 156 -4.49 -14.91 -8.59
C PRO A 156 -4.65 -13.71 -7.64
N SER A 157 -4.76 -12.51 -8.22
CA SER A 157 -5.01 -11.24 -7.51
C SER A 157 -6.33 -11.25 -6.74
N ILE A 158 -6.29 -10.75 -5.50
CA ILE A 158 -7.45 -10.45 -4.64
C ILE A 158 -7.92 -8.99 -4.76
N ALA A 159 -7.12 -8.15 -5.42
CA ALA A 159 -7.25 -6.69 -5.50
C ALA A 159 -7.31 -6.04 -4.10
N PRO A 160 -6.19 -6.06 -3.35
CA PRO A 160 -6.14 -5.59 -1.97
C PRO A 160 -6.35 -4.07 -1.82
N SER A 161 -6.91 -3.61 -0.70
CA SER A 161 -7.39 -2.23 -0.54
C SER A 161 -7.00 -1.59 0.81
N GLY A 162 -7.90 -1.49 1.78
CA GLY A 162 -7.58 -1.02 3.12
C GLY A 162 -6.52 -1.89 3.77
N LEU A 163 -5.64 -1.27 4.55
CA LEU A 163 -4.61 -1.94 5.33
C LEU A 163 -4.58 -1.32 6.72
N THR A 164 -4.53 -2.16 7.75
CA THR A 164 -4.26 -1.72 9.12
C THR A 164 -3.45 -2.78 9.87
N VAL A 165 -2.65 -2.35 10.84
CA VAL A 165 -2.05 -3.23 11.84
C VAL A 165 -2.97 -3.21 13.04
N TYR A 166 -3.46 -4.37 13.47
CA TYR A 166 -4.36 -4.45 14.61
C TYR A 166 -3.58 -4.32 15.91
N ARG A 167 -3.99 -3.35 16.74
CA ARG A 167 -3.41 -3.02 18.04
C ARG A 167 -4.50 -2.76 19.10
N GLY A 168 -5.68 -3.34 18.87
CA GLY A 168 -6.84 -3.20 19.75
C GLY A 168 -6.91 -4.34 20.77
N ASP A 169 -7.75 -4.17 21.79
CA ASP A 169 -7.90 -5.13 22.88
C ASP A 169 -9.10 -6.09 22.71
N ARG A 170 -9.99 -5.82 21.75
CA ARG A 170 -11.22 -6.60 21.51
C ARG A 170 -10.97 -7.96 20.86
N PHE A 171 -9.85 -8.12 20.16
CA PHE A 171 -9.42 -9.38 19.56
C PHE A 171 -7.98 -9.72 20.00
N PRO A 172 -7.74 -10.15 21.26
CA PRO A 172 -6.38 -10.30 21.80
C PRO A 172 -5.47 -11.24 21.00
N ARG A 173 -6.04 -12.26 20.35
CA ARG A 173 -5.30 -13.21 19.49
C ARG A 173 -4.86 -12.59 18.15
N TRP A 174 -5.35 -11.41 17.82
CA TRP A 174 -5.04 -10.72 16.58
C TRP A 174 -4.02 -9.59 16.75
N GLU A 175 -3.51 -9.39 17.97
CA GLU A 175 -2.56 -8.33 18.30
C GLU A 175 -1.31 -8.40 17.41
N GLY A 176 -1.05 -7.33 16.67
CA GLY A 176 0.07 -7.21 15.74
C GLY A 176 -0.12 -7.79 14.34
N ASN A 177 -1.29 -8.36 14.05
CA ASN A 177 -1.59 -8.87 12.72
C ASN A 177 -1.95 -7.74 11.74
N LEU A 178 -1.75 -7.99 10.46
CA LEU A 178 -2.24 -7.12 9.39
C LEU A 178 -3.64 -7.53 8.98
N PHE A 179 -4.50 -6.54 8.72
CA PHE A 179 -5.79 -6.76 8.09
C PHE A 179 -5.85 -6.04 6.76
N VAL A 180 -6.18 -6.78 5.70
CA VAL A 180 -6.21 -6.31 4.32
C VAL A 180 -7.60 -6.53 3.73
N GLY A 181 -8.26 -5.45 3.33
CA GLY A 181 -9.51 -5.54 2.58
C GLY A 181 -9.26 -6.04 1.16
N ALA A 182 -10.20 -6.78 0.56
CA ALA A 182 -10.09 -7.23 -0.82
C ALA A 182 -11.30 -6.80 -1.65
N LEU A 183 -11.02 -6.16 -2.78
CA LEU A 183 -12.03 -5.67 -3.72
C LEU A 183 -12.54 -6.80 -4.61
N ARG A 184 -11.66 -7.55 -5.25
CA ARG A 184 -12.05 -8.58 -6.22
C ARG A 184 -12.44 -9.88 -5.53
N ALA A 185 -11.72 -10.24 -4.45
CA ALA A 185 -12.03 -11.44 -3.69
C ALA A 185 -13.16 -11.26 -2.66
N GLN A 186 -13.62 -10.02 -2.43
CA GLN A 186 -14.76 -9.70 -1.55
C GLN A 186 -14.67 -10.31 -0.15
N LEU A 187 -13.48 -10.21 0.45
CA LEU A 187 -13.15 -10.81 1.74
C LEU A 187 -12.20 -9.92 2.54
N LEU A 188 -12.03 -10.23 3.82
CA LEU A 188 -11.04 -9.62 4.70
C LEU A 188 -9.91 -10.63 4.94
N VAL A 189 -8.66 -10.25 4.65
CA VAL A 189 -7.50 -11.10 4.94
C VAL A 189 -6.87 -10.68 6.26
N ARG A 190 -6.64 -11.63 7.17
CA ARG A 190 -5.76 -11.47 8.33
C ARG A 190 -4.42 -12.14 8.02
N LEU A 191 -3.32 -11.40 8.19
CA LEU A 191 -1.96 -11.93 8.06
C LEU A 191 -1.30 -11.92 9.44
N GLU A 192 -0.88 -13.09 9.88
CA GLU A 192 -0.11 -13.27 11.10
C GLU A 192 1.37 -13.05 10.83
N LEU A 193 2.01 -12.26 11.69
CA LEU A 193 3.41 -11.87 11.53
C LEU A 193 4.30 -12.55 12.56
N ASP A 194 5.43 -13.10 12.10
CA ASP A 194 6.61 -13.38 12.92
C ASP A 194 7.74 -12.42 12.51
N GLY A 195 7.91 -11.37 13.30
CA GLY A 195 8.82 -10.26 13.00
C GLY A 195 8.40 -9.48 11.74
N ASP A 196 9.08 -9.73 10.62
CA ASP A 196 8.82 -9.12 9.31
C ASP A 196 8.17 -10.10 8.32
N ARG A 197 7.97 -11.37 8.73
CA ARG A 197 7.49 -12.44 7.85
C ARG A 197 6.02 -12.72 8.11
N VAL A 198 5.26 -12.91 7.03
CA VAL A 198 3.91 -13.49 7.12
C VAL A 198 4.07 -14.99 7.34
N VAL A 199 3.54 -15.50 8.45
CA VAL A 199 3.60 -16.94 8.80
C VAL A 199 2.27 -17.65 8.63
N HIS A 200 1.16 -16.91 8.62
CA HIS A 200 -0.16 -17.46 8.39
C HIS A 200 -1.08 -16.44 7.72
N GLU A 201 -1.93 -16.91 6.81
CA GLU A 201 -3.02 -16.15 6.20
C GLU A 201 -4.35 -16.78 6.61
N GLU A 202 -5.27 -15.97 7.13
CA GLU A 202 -6.66 -16.35 7.35
C GLU A 202 -7.58 -15.48 6.51
N ARG A 203 -8.55 -16.11 5.83
CA ARG A 203 -9.57 -15.42 5.04
C ARG A 203 -10.86 -15.37 5.83
N LEU A 204 -11.25 -14.16 6.21
CA LEU A 204 -12.45 -13.84 6.95
C LEU A 204 -13.50 -13.30 5.98
N LEU A 205 -14.78 -13.42 6.36
CA LEU A 205 -15.89 -12.85 5.61
C LEU A 205 -15.99 -13.38 4.17
N THR A 206 -15.66 -14.65 3.92
CA THR A 206 -15.65 -15.25 2.57
C THR A 206 -17.03 -15.27 1.92
N ASP A 207 -18.09 -15.31 2.71
CA ASP A 207 -19.48 -15.35 2.25
C ASP A 207 -20.17 -13.97 2.36
N PHE A 208 -19.41 -12.91 2.67
CA PHE A 208 -19.96 -11.57 2.87
C PHE A 208 -20.43 -10.91 1.57
N GLY A 209 -19.87 -11.32 0.42
CA GLY A 209 -20.34 -10.91 -0.91
C GLY A 209 -20.13 -9.43 -1.26
N ASN A 210 -19.37 -8.69 -0.46
CA ASN A 210 -19.16 -7.25 -0.63
C ASN A 210 -17.69 -6.91 -0.86
N ARG A 211 -17.44 -5.90 -1.68
CA ARG A 211 -16.09 -5.39 -1.95
C ARG A 211 -15.64 -4.54 -0.77
N ILE A 212 -14.54 -4.89 -0.11
CA ILE A 212 -14.01 -4.09 1.01
C ILE A 212 -13.01 -3.08 0.45
N ARG A 213 -13.26 -1.78 0.67
CA ARG A 213 -12.42 -0.65 0.24
C ARG A 213 -11.42 -0.20 1.29
N ASP A 214 -11.85 -0.08 2.54
CA ASP A 214 -10.97 0.36 3.62
C ASP A 214 -11.14 -0.47 4.89
N VAL A 215 -10.08 -0.54 5.68
CA VAL A 215 -10.02 -1.29 6.94
C VAL A 215 -9.29 -0.44 7.96
N ARG A 216 -9.90 -0.22 9.14
CA ARG A 216 -9.30 0.55 10.24
C ARG A 216 -9.60 -0.07 11.58
N THR A 217 -8.65 0.01 12.49
CA THR A 217 -8.91 -0.23 13.92
C THR A 217 -9.46 1.05 14.53
N GLY A 218 -10.63 0.97 15.16
CA GLY A 218 -11.26 2.08 15.87
C GLY A 218 -10.66 2.30 17.26
N PRO A 219 -10.93 3.45 17.89
CA PRO A 219 -10.46 3.76 19.25
C PRO A 219 -11.07 2.85 20.32
N ASP A 220 -12.15 2.14 20.00
CA ASP A 220 -12.82 1.13 20.83
C ASP A 220 -12.23 -0.28 20.66
N GLY A 221 -11.11 -0.40 19.95
CA GLY A 221 -10.41 -1.65 19.71
C GLY A 221 -11.07 -2.57 18.68
N LEU A 222 -12.14 -2.15 18.01
CA LEU A 222 -12.83 -2.94 16.98
C LEU A 222 -12.28 -2.64 15.57
N ILE A 223 -12.56 -3.55 14.63
CA ILE A 223 -12.17 -3.38 13.23
C ILE A 223 -13.37 -2.85 12.44
N TYR A 224 -13.18 -1.78 11.69
CA TYR A 224 -14.16 -1.14 10.83
C TYR A 224 -13.81 -1.34 9.36
N LEU A 225 -14.84 -1.61 8.56
CA LEU A 225 -14.74 -1.88 7.13
C LEU A 225 -15.57 -0.85 6.37
N LEU A 226 -15.00 -0.22 5.35
CA LEU A 226 -15.75 0.57 4.37
C LEU A 226 -15.94 -0.26 3.10
N LEU A 227 -17.15 -0.29 2.55
CA LEU A 227 -17.47 -1.04 1.33
C LEU A 227 -17.31 -0.19 0.06
N ASP A 228 -16.94 -0.83 -1.05
CA ASP A 228 -16.76 -0.24 -2.39
C ASP A 228 -18.02 -0.42 -3.25
N GLU A 229 -19.16 0.09 -2.77
CA GLU A 229 -20.47 -0.03 -3.42
C GLU A 229 -21.10 1.36 -3.59
N ASN A 230 -22.12 1.49 -4.46
CA ASN A 230 -22.81 2.77 -4.67
C ASN A 230 -23.49 3.27 -3.38
N ASP A 231 -24.11 2.35 -2.64
CA ASP A 231 -24.68 2.59 -1.32
C ASP A 231 -23.69 2.14 -0.25
N ALA A 232 -22.55 2.84 -0.16
CA ALA A 232 -21.44 2.44 0.72
C ALA A 232 -21.85 2.44 2.20
N HIS A 233 -21.55 1.34 2.89
CA HIS A 233 -21.76 1.18 4.32
C HIS A 233 -20.43 1.08 5.08
N ILE A 234 -20.47 1.48 6.35
CA ILE A 234 -19.41 1.18 7.32
C ILE A 234 -19.89 0.02 8.19
N TRP A 235 -19.12 -1.05 8.20
CA TRP A 235 -19.35 -2.23 9.02
C TRP A 235 -18.35 -2.28 10.16
N ARG A 236 -18.74 -2.91 11.26
CA ARG A 236 -17.88 -3.16 12.42
C ARG A 236 -17.82 -4.66 12.68
N LEU A 237 -16.62 -5.17 12.87
CA LEU A 237 -16.37 -6.55 13.26
C LEU A 237 -16.41 -6.64 14.78
N GLU A 238 -17.24 -7.54 15.32
CA GLU A 238 -17.36 -7.79 16.76
C GLU A 238 -16.90 -9.22 17.11
N PRO A 239 -16.24 -9.41 18.26
CA PRO A 239 -15.97 -10.74 18.77
C PRO A 239 -17.28 -11.43 19.19
N LEU A 240 -17.35 -12.74 18.96
CA LEU A 240 -18.41 -13.60 19.51
C LEU A 240 -18.06 -14.07 20.92
#